data_AF-A0A967N621-F1
#
_entry.id   AF-A0A967N621-F1
#
_cell.length_a   1.000
_cell.length_b   1.000
_cell.length_c   1.000
_cell.angle_alpha   90.00
_cell.angle_beta   90.00
_cell.angle_gamma   90.00
#
_symmetry.space_group_name_H-M   'P 1'
#
loop_
_entity.id
_entity.type
_entity.pdbx_description
1 polymer ?
#
loop_
_entity_poly.entity_id
_entity_poly.type
_entity_poly.pdbx_seq_one_letter_code
_entity_poly.pdbx_strand_id
1 'polypeptide(L)' 'ARALAHLPALELTEEEVRRVAHGQTIREGQELPEGGPVALLAEGRLAAVAEPGARGLQPRKVFVRA' A
#
# COMPACT_ATOMS: atom_id res chain seq x y z
N ALA A 1 16.36 -0.09 -0.83
CA ALA A 1 15.22 0.73 -1.28
C ALA A 1 15.19 1.03 -2.79
N ARG A 2 16.33 1.04 -3.50
CA ARG A 2 16.43 1.45 -4.92
C ARG A 2 15.57 0.64 -5.92
N ALA A 3 15.24 -0.62 -5.62
CA ALA A 3 14.47 -1.50 -6.51
C ALA A 3 13.00 -1.08 -6.69
N LEU A 4 12.40 -0.33 -5.76
CA LEU A 4 10.99 0.08 -5.83
C LEU A 4 10.81 1.56 -6.20
N ALA A 5 11.90 2.29 -6.48
CA ALA A 5 11.86 3.72 -6.72
C ALA A 5 11.08 4.14 -7.99
N HIS A 6 10.77 3.18 -8.86
CA HIS A 6 9.99 3.40 -10.08
C HIS A 6 8.48 3.19 -9.87
N LEU A 7 8.07 2.66 -8.73
CA LEU A 7 6.65 2.47 -8.41
C LEU A 7 6.07 3.75 -7.82
N PRO A 8 4.78 4.06 -8.09
CA PRO A 8 4.03 5.02 -7.30
C PRO A 8 4.12 4.65 -5.82
N ALA A 9 4.35 5.65 -4.97
CA ALA A 9 4.48 5.47 -3.52
C ALA A 9 3.41 6.28 -2.79
N LEU A 10 2.77 5.65 -1.79
CA LEU A 10 1.74 6.28 -0.97
C LEU A 10 2.08 6.11 0.51
N GLU A 11 2.06 7.21 1.25
CA GLU A 11 2.23 7.17 2.71
C GLU A 11 0.94 6.71 3.38
N LEU A 12 1.06 5.81 4.36
CA LEU A 12 -0.03 5.26 5.13
C LEU A 12 -0.22 6.04 6.44
N THR A 13 -1.47 6.19 6.84
CA THR A 13 -1.85 6.53 8.21
C THR A 13 -1.66 5.33 9.15
N GLU A 14 -1.58 5.57 10.47
CA GLU A 14 -1.51 4.47 11.45
C GLU A 14 -2.67 3.47 11.35
N GLU A 15 -3.87 3.97 11.04
CA GLU A 15 -5.04 3.10 10.84
C GLU A 15 -4.86 2.21 9.61
N GLU A 16 -4.42 2.77 8.48
CA GLU A 16 -4.14 2.01 7.28
C GLU A 16 -3.02 0.99 7.52
N VAL A 17 -1.98 1.33 8.29
CA VAL A 17 -0.91 0.38 8.67
C VAL A 17 -1.51 -0.83 9.39
N ARG A 18 -2.37 -0.62 10.39
CA ARG A 18 -3.04 -1.72 11.10
C ARG A 18 -3.90 -2.56 10.15
N ARG A 19 -4.66 -1.94 9.26
CA ARG A 19 -5.50 -2.65 8.28
C ARG A 19 -4.66 -3.47 7.29
N VAL A 20 -3.61 -2.88 6.75
CA VAL A 20 -2.67 -3.53 5.82
C VAL A 20 -1.92 -4.68 6.48
N ALA A 21 -1.53 -4.54 7.76
CA ALA A 21 -0.91 -5.62 8.53
C ALA A 21 -1.79 -6.88 8.62
N HIS A 22 -3.11 -6.72 8.52
CA HIS A 22 -4.10 -7.80 8.49
C HIS A 22 -4.55 -8.16 7.05
N GLY A 23 -3.88 -7.65 6.03
CA GLY A 23 -4.19 -7.93 4.62
C GLY A 23 -5.48 -7.28 4.10
N GLN A 24 -6.00 -6.28 4.81
CA GLN A 24 -7.24 -5.61 4.41
C GLN A 24 -7.01 -4.60 3.27
N THR A 25 -8.00 -4.47 2.40
CA THR A 25 -8.07 -3.41 1.40
C THR A 25 -8.16 -2.04 2.08
N ILE A 26 -7.53 -1.02 1.49
CA ILE A 26 -7.59 0.38 1.94
C ILE A 26 -7.97 1.31 0.77
N ARG A 27 -8.28 2.58 1.09
CA ARG A 27 -8.60 3.64 0.11
C ARG A 27 -9.77 3.28 -0.80
N GLU A 28 -10.79 2.68 -0.21
CA GLU A 28 -12.00 2.27 -0.91
C GLU A 28 -12.75 3.50 -1.43
N GLY A 29 -13.16 3.46 -2.70
CA GLY A 29 -13.87 4.58 -3.36
C GLY A 29 -13.00 5.81 -3.66
N GLN A 30 -11.69 5.73 -3.49
CA GLN A 30 -10.76 6.79 -3.86
C GLN A 30 -10.16 6.55 -5.24
N GLU A 31 -9.73 7.63 -5.90
CA GLU A 31 -8.94 7.55 -7.12
C GLU A 31 -7.56 6.95 -6.79
N LEU A 32 -7.17 5.92 -7.54
CA LEU A 32 -5.93 5.18 -7.32
C LEU A 32 -4.96 5.41 -8.48
N PRO A 33 -3.64 5.28 -8.26
CA PRO A 33 -2.69 5.28 -9.35
C PRO A 33 -3.06 4.25 -10.43
N GLU A 34 -3.08 4.67 -11.68
CA GLU A 34 -3.38 3.79 -12.80
C GLU A 34 -2.23 2.82 -13.06
N GLY A 35 -2.56 1.53 -13.18
CA GLY A 35 -1.65 0.49 -13.67
C GLY A 35 -0.54 0.08 -12.71
N GLY A 36 -0.52 -1.21 -12.38
CA GLY A 36 0.63 -1.84 -11.74
C GLY A 36 0.71 -1.66 -10.20
N PRO A 37 1.76 -2.22 -9.59
CA PRO A 37 1.90 -2.24 -8.14
C PRO A 37 2.27 -0.88 -7.56
N VAL A 38 1.76 -0.63 -6.35
CA VAL A 38 1.98 0.60 -5.57
C VAL A 38 2.76 0.25 -4.31
N ALA A 39 3.80 1.01 -4.03
CA ALA A 39 4.53 0.93 -2.78
C ALA A 39 3.77 1.67 -1.67
N LEU A 40 3.49 0.99 -0.56
CA LEU A 40 2.88 1.59 0.62
C LEU A 40 3.97 1.85 1.66
N LEU A 41 4.08 3.08 2.10
CA LEU A 41 5.10 3.55 3.04
C LEU A 41 4.48 3.85 4.41
N ALA A 42 5.20 3.57 5.49
CA ALA A 42 4.87 4.00 6.83
C ALA A 42 6.10 4.62 7.46
N GLU A 43 6.00 5.89 7.85
CA GLU A 43 7.11 6.72 8.33
C GLU A 43 8.29 6.72 7.33
N GLY A 44 7.98 6.78 6.02
CA GLY A 44 8.97 6.73 4.95
C GLY A 44 9.68 5.37 4.77
N ARG A 45 9.24 4.31 5.46
CA ARG A 45 9.75 2.94 5.28
C ARG A 45 8.73 2.09 4.55
N LEU A 46 9.20 1.14 3.73
CA LEU A 46 8.30 0.23 3.00
C LEU A 46 7.49 -0.64 3.97
N ALA A 47 6.17 -0.46 3.97
CA ALA A 47 5.24 -1.23 4.77
C ALA A 47 4.63 -2.40 3.98
N ALA A 48 4.25 -2.15 2.73
CA ALA A 48 3.66 -3.17 1.85
C ALA A 48 3.81 -2.80 0.37
N VAL A 49 3.53 -3.78 -0.50
CA VAL A 49 3.24 -3.56 -1.92
C VAL A 49 1.79 -3.98 -2.15
N ALA A 50 1.02 -3.12 -2.80
CA ALA A 50 -0.40 -3.32 -3.08
C ALA A 50 -0.68 -3.20 -4.59
N GLU A 51 -1.79 -3.79 -5.02
CA GLU A 51 -2.32 -3.61 -6.37
C GLU A 51 -3.61 -2.79 -6.32
N PRO A 52 -3.79 -1.81 -7.21
CA PRO A 52 -5.08 -1.18 -7.44
C PRO A 52 -6.10 -2.21 -7.92
N GLY A 53 -7.27 -2.23 -7.27
CA GLY A 53 -8.39 -3.08 -7.65
C GLY A 53 -9.71 -2.33 -7.58
N ALA A 54 -10.80 -3.00 -7.97
CA ALA A 54 -12.13 -2.39 -8.08
C ALA A 54 -12.67 -1.81 -6.76
N ARG A 55 -12.12 -2.21 -5.62
CA ARG A 55 -12.56 -1.77 -4.29
C ARG A 55 -11.53 -0.93 -3.55
N GLY A 56 -10.36 -0.64 -4.11
CA GLY A 56 -9.27 0.01 -3.37
C GLY A 56 -7.92 -0.64 -3.64
N LEU A 57 -6.93 -0.32 -2.80
CA LEU A 57 -5.60 -0.93 -2.84
C LEU A 57 -5.59 -2.21 -2.04
N GLN A 58 -5.33 -3.33 -2.71
CA GLN A 58 -5.26 -4.65 -2.10
C GLN A 58 -3.79 -5.01 -1.80
N PRO A 59 -3.41 -5.21 -0.53
CA PRO A 59 -2.06 -5.64 -0.19
C PRO A 59 -1.74 -7.01 -0.80
N ARG A 60 -0.60 -7.12 -1.48
CA ARG A 60 -0.06 -8.38 -2.03
C ARG A 60 1.12 -8.90 -1.24
N LYS A 61 1.92 -8.00 -0.70
CA LYS A 61 3.06 -8.34 0.14
C LYS A 61 3.20 -7.34 1.27
N VAL A 62 3.19 -7.84 2.49
CA VAL A 62 3.23 -7.04 3.72
C VAL A 62 4.53 -7.31 4.46
N PHE A 63 5.19 -6.25 4.92
CA PHE A 63 6.48 -6.30 5.63
C PHE A 63 6.38 -5.85 7.08
N VAL A 64 5.29 -5.15 7.44
CA VAL A 64 4.99 -4.69 8.80
C VAL A 64 4.16 -5.73 9.57
N ARG A 65 4.24 -5.68 10.90
CA ARG A 65 3.37 -6.44 11.81
C ARG A 65 2.48 -5.48 12.59
N ALA A 66 1.28 -5.96 12.93
CA ALA A 66 0.34 -5.25 13.79
C ALA A 66 0.85 -5.15 15.23
#